data_AF-A0AAN1PW30-F1
#
_entry.id   AF-A0AAN1PW30-F1
#
_cell.length_a   1.000
_cell.length_b   1.000
_cell.length_c   1.000
_cell.angle_alpha   90.00
_cell.angle_beta   90.00
_cell.angle_gamma   90.00
#
_symmetry.space_group_name_H-M   'P 1'
#
loop_
_entity.id
_entity.type
_entity.pdbx_description
1 polymer ?
#
loop_
_entity_poly.entity_id
_entity_poly.type
_entity_poly.pdbx_seq_one_letter_code
_entity_poly.pdbx_strand_id
1 'polypeptide(L)'
;MNKAQKTEMYVEVLKVVEQLEAVSPTNLSHYTNEKAKSLAAKLAVEAPRTKVTFEDGNDIEVEMYLHAAVELCRSKVEDCAIHTQAAEDAMNAYDNGDDTEFDPFKMEVEADEMKGEVDTLLANFKRALEAKVAA
;
A
#
# COMPACT_ATOMS: atom_id res chain seq x y z
N MET A 1 -15.98 19.36 -9.65
CA MET A 1 -15.24 18.48 -10.57
C MET A 1 -16.24 17.86 -11.55
N ASN A 2 -15.99 17.97 -12.86
CA ASN A 2 -16.83 17.37 -13.89
C ASN A 2 -16.50 15.86 -14.09
N LYS A 3 -17.25 15.15 -14.94
CA LYS A 3 -17.05 13.69 -15.16
C LYS A 3 -15.63 13.38 -15.65
N ALA A 4 -15.13 14.10 -16.66
CA ALA A 4 -13.80 13.87 -17.23
C ALA A 4 -12.67 14.06 -16.20
N GLN A 5 -12.70 15.15 -15.44
CA GLN A 5 -11.74 15.42 -14.37
C GLN A 5 -11.76 14.34 -13.29
N LYS A 6 -12.94 13.79 -12.98
CA LYS A 6 -13.08 12.72 -11.98
C LYS A 6 -12.49 11.40 -12.48
N THR A 7 -12.68 11.07 -13.76
CA THR A 7 -12.06 9.90 -14.38
C THR A 7 -10.54 10.04 -14.44
N GLU A 8 -10.01 11.20 -14.84
CA GLU A 8 -8.56 11.47 -14.85
C GLU A 8 -7.94 11.31 -13.46
N MET A 9 -8.61 11.80 -12.42
CA MET A 9 -8.20 11.61 -11.03
C MET A 9 -8.13 10.13 -10.65
N TYR A 10 -9.14 9.31 -10.98
CA TYR A 10 -9.11 7.88 -10.71
C TYR A 10 -7.99 7.16 -11.48
N VAL A 11 -7.71 7.57 -12.73
CA VAL A 11 -6.58 7.04 -13.52
C VAL A 11 -5.24 7.41 -12.89
N GLU A 12 -5.08 8.63 -12.36
CA GLU A 12 -3.87 9.05 -11.65
C GLU A 12 -3.64 8.20 -10.40
N VAL A 13 -4.71 7.94 -9.62
CA VAL A 13 -4.63 7.07 -8.44
C VAL A 13 -4.31 5.63 -8.82
N LEU A 14 -4.97 5.08 -9.83
CA LEU A 14 -4.74 3.71 -10.30
C LEU A 14 -3.26 3.47 -10.63
N LYS A 15 -2.63 4.40 -11.34
CA LYS A 15 -1.20 4.32 -11.67
C LYS A 15 -0.28 4.29 -10.45
N VAL A 16 -0.64 5.01 -9.38
CA VAL A 16 0.13 4.99 -8.14
C VAL A 16 -0.07 3.67 -7.39
N VAL A 17 -1.30 3.16 -7.36
CA VAL A 17 -1.60 1.85 -6.75
C VAL A 17 -0.86 0.71 -7.48
N GLU A 18 -0.85 0.72 -8.82
CA GLU A 18 -0.06 -0.24 -9.62
C GLU A 18 1.45 -0.16 -9.32
N GLN A 19 1.96 1.04 -9.06
CA GLN A 19 3.36 1.22 -8.68
C GLN A 19 3.66 0.70 -7.27
N LEU A 20 2.71 0.84 -6.34
CA LEU A 20 2.80 0.28 -4.99
C LEU A 20 2.71 -1.25 -5.01
N GLU A 21 1.82 -1.82 -5.84
CA GLU A 21 1.68 -3.28 -6.04
C GLU A 21 2.97 -3.91 -6.61
N ALA A 22 3.69 -3.17 -7.46
CA ALA A 22 4.94 -3.61 -8.06
C ALA A 22 6.19 -3.45 -7.15
N VAL A 23 6.03 -2.95 -5.91
CA VAL A 23 7.13 -2.79 -4.96
C VAL A 23 7.65 -4.16 -4.53
N SER A 24 8.98 -4.33 -4.60
CA SER A 24 9.64 -5.50 -4.02
C SER A 24 9.42 -5.52 -2.51
N PRO A 25 9.21 -6.69 -1.87
CA PRO A 25 8.93 -6.81 -0.44
C PRO A 25 9.89 -6.02 0.47
N THR A 26 11.14 -5.83 0.07
CA THR A 26 12.16 -5.10 0.86
C THR A 26 12.47 -3.69 0.38
N ASN A 27 11.87 -3.22 -0.72
CA ASN A 27 12.36 -2.00 -1.37
C ASN A 27 11.22 -1.12 -1.89
N LEU A 28 10.64 -0.35 -0.98
CA LEU A 28 9.87 0.83 -1.32
C LEU A 28 10.81 1.99 -1.68
N SER A 29 10.96 2.26 -2.98
CA SER A 29 11.79 3.39 -3.41
C SER A 29 11.27 4.72 -2.86
N HIS A 30 12.19 5.62 -2.47
CA HIS A 30 11.83 6.97 -2.01
C HIS A 30 10.93 7.70 -3.03
N TYR A 31 11.18 7.51 -4.33
CA TYR A 31 10.38 8.07 -5.39
C TYR A 31 8.92 7.57 -5.36
N THR A 32 8.71 6.26 -5.23
CA THR A 32 7.35 5.67 -5.16
C THR A 32 6.61 6.15 -3.92
N ASN A 33 7.28 6.18 -2.76
CA ASN A 33 6.69 6.63 -1.50
C ASN A 33 6.26 8.10 -1.56
N GLU A 34 7.17 9.00 -1.96
CA GLU A 34 6.88 10.43 -2.04
C GLU A 34 5.84 10.76 -3.12
N LYS A 35 5.79 9.98 -4.21
CA LYS A 35 4.74 10.13 -5.22
C LYS A 35 3.36 9.78 -4.66
N ALA A 36 3.23 8.68 -3.92
CA ALA A 36 1.97 8.29 -3.29
C ALA A 36 1.52 9.31 -2.23
N LYS A 37 2.45 9.74 -1.38
CA LYS A 37 2.23 10.77 -0.34
C LYS A 37 1.80 12.11 -0.94
N SER A 38 2.51 12.57 -1.97
CA SER A 38 2.17 13.82 -2.67
C SER A 38 0.80 13.76 -3.33
N LEU A 39 0.46 12.61 -3.93
CA LEU A 39 -0.87 12.40 -4.52
C LEU A 39 -1.97 12.41 -3.44
N ALA A 40 -1.77 11.73 -2.31
CA ALA A 40 -2.72 11.76 -1.20
C ALA A 40 -2.95 13.20 -0.70
N ALA A 41 -1.88 13.98 -0.52
CA ALA A 41 -1.97 15.39 -0.12
C ALA A 41 -2.72 16.25 -1.15
N LYS A 42 -2.44 16.08 -2.45
CA LYS A 42 -3.16 16.75 -3.54
C LYS A 42 -4.66 16.44 -3.51
N LEU A 43 -5.01 15.16 -3.39
CA LEU A 43 -6.41 14.70 -3.34
C LEU A 43 -7.16 15.23 -2.11
N ALA A 44 -6.48 15.38 -0.96
CA ALA A 44 -7.05 15.96 0.24
C ALA A 44 -7.45 17.44 0.05
N VAL A 45 -6.82 18.15 -0.89
CA VAL A 45 -7.16 19.55 -1.21
C VAL A 45 -8.15 19.64 -2.35
N GLU A 46 -7.90 18.94 -3.46
CA GLU A 46 -8.66 19.07 -4.71
C GLU A 46 -9.96 18.25 -4.71
N ALA A 47 -9.98 17.13 -3.97
CA ALA A 47 -11.08 16.17 -3.94
C ALA A 47 -11.39 15.62 -2.53
N PRO A 48 -11.47 16.45 -1.48
CA PRO A 48 -11.53 16.01 -0.07
C PRO A 48 -12.72 15.12 0.29
N ARG A 49 -13.81 15.21 -0.48
CA ARG A 49 -15.06 14.48 -0.22
C ARG A 49 -15.27 13.30 -1.14
N THR A 50 -14.32 13.01 -2.04
CA THR A 50 -14.45 11.86 -2.92
C THR A 50 -14.20 10.61 -2.11
N LYS A 51 -15.18 9.71 -2.10
CA LYS A 51 -15.11 8.42 -1.43
C LYS A 51 -14.94 7.28 -2.41
N VAL A 52 -14.40 6.18 -1.89
CA VAL A 52 -14.26 4.88 -2.54
C VAL A 52 -14.70 3.81 -1.55
N THR A 53 -15.29 2.74 -2.08
CA THR A 53 -15.72 1.57 -1.31
C THR A 53 -14.95 0.38 -1.84
N PHE A 54 -14.33 -0.39 -0.95
CA PHE A 54 -13.57 -1.60 -1.27
C PHE A 54 -13.48 -2.49 -0.03
N GLU A 55 -13.14 -3.77 -0.22
CA GLU A 55 -12.86 -4.70 0.89
C GLU A 55 -11.45 -4.47 1.42
N ASP A 56 -11.30 -4.32 2.73
CA ASP A 56 -10.00 -4.24 3.38
C ASP A 56 -9.27 -5.60 3.37
N GLY A 57 -8.06 -5.67 3.93
CA GLY A 57 -7.29 -6.92 4.01
C GLY A 57 -7.93 -8.02 4.87
N ASN A 58 -9.10 -7.78 5.48
CA ASN A 58 -9.84 -8.71 6.32
C ASN A 58 -11.23 -9.04 5.75
N ASP A 59 -11.45 -8.81 4.45
CA ASP A 59 -12.73 -9.01 3.75
C ASP A 59 -13.89 -8.15 4.33
N ILE A 60 -13.57 -7.01 4.95
CA ILE A 60 -14.57 -6.07 5.47
C ILE A 60 -14.75 -4.94 4.45
N GLU A 61 -15.98 -4.76 3.97
CA GLU A 61 -16.31 -3.62 3.11
C GLU A 61 -16.15 -2.31 3.89
N VAL A 62 -15.27 -1.43 3.39
CA VAL A 62 -14.99 -0.13 3.97
C VAL A 62 -15.30 0.98 2.96
N GLU A 63 -15.97 2.04 3.44
CA GLU A 63 -16.12 3.29 2.69
C GLU A 63 -15.20 4.35 3.29
N MET A 64 -14.26 4.87 2.50
CA MET A 64 -13.33 5.90 2.95
C MET A 64 -13.04 6.97 1.89
N TYR A 65 -12.50 8.10 2.35
CA TYR A 65 -12.06 9.15 1.43
C TYR A 65 -10.89 8.66 0.58
N LEU A 66 -10.90 8.99 -0.70
CA LEU A 66 -9.92 8.52 -1.69
C LEU A 66 -8.48 8.87 -1.27
N HIS A 67 -8.26 10.08 -0.75
CA HIS A 67 -6.95 10.50 -0.26
C HIS A 67 -6.48 9.64 0.93
N ALA A 68 -7.41 9.24 1.81
CA ALA A 68 -7.11 8.40 2.97
C ALA A 68 -6.82 6.96 2.54
N ALA A 69 -7.51 6.45 1.51
CA ALA A 69 -7.24 5.14 0.92
C ALA A 69 -5.82 5.05 0.33
N VAL A 70 -5.40 6.09 -0.42
CA VAL A 70 -4.04 6.17 -0.98
C VAL A 70 -2.99 6.21 0.14
N GLU A 71 -3.22 7.01 1.18
CA GLU A 71 -2.30 7.12 2.31
C GLU A 71 -2.22 5.81 3.13
N LEU A 72 -3.35 5.13 3.33
CA LEU A 72 -3.40 3.82 3.97
C LEU A 72 -2.56 2.80 3.21
N CYS A 73 -2.76 2.70 1.88
CA CYS A 73 -2.00 1.78 1.04
C CYS A 73 -0.50 2.09 1.09
N ARG A 74 -0.13 3.38 1.00
CA ARG A 74 1.26 3.82 1.11
C ARG A 74 1.89 3.41 2.45
N SER A 75 1.23 3.75 3.57
CA SER A 75 1.73 3.43 4.91
C SER A 75 1.89 1.92 5.10
N LYS A 76 0.91 1.13 4.67
CA LYS A 76 0.95 -0.32 4.79
C LYS A 76 2.08 -0.96 3.97
N VAL A 77 2.33 -0.45 2.76
CA VAL A 77 3.49 -0.88 1.94
C VAL A 77 4.82 -0.49 2.59
N GLU A 78 4.91 0.72 3.15
CA GLU A 78 6.11 1.18 3.88
C GLU A 78 6.39 0.32 5.11
N ASP A 79 5.38 0.07 5.94
CA ASP A 79 5.49 -0.76 7.13
C ASP A 79 5.90 -2.21 6.78
N CYS A 80 5.28 -2.78 5.74
CA CYS A 80 5.63 -4.11 5.23
C CYS A 80 7.08 -4.16 4.74
N ALA A 81 7.56 -3.13 4.03
CA ALA A 81 8.93 -3.07 3.56
C ALA A 81 9.95 -2.99 4.68
N ILE A 82 9.66 -2.19 5.71
CA ILE A 82 10.50 -2.08 6.91
C ILE A 82 10.55 -3.42 7.65
N HIS A 83 9.41 -4.07 7.85
CA HIS A 83 9.33 -5.34 8.58
C HIS A 83 10.04 -6.48 7.84
N THR A 84 9.86 -6.55 6.52
CA THR A 84 10.56 -7.54 5.68
C THR A 84 12.08 -7.35 5.73
N GLN A 85 12.55 -6.10 5.63
CA GLN A 85 13.99 -5.83 5.76
C GLN A 85 14.53 -6.22 7.14
N ALA A 86 13.78 -5.94 8.21
CA ALA A 86 14.16 -6.33 9.57
C ALA A 86 14.21 -7.86 9.75
N ALA A 87 13.27 -8.59 9.13
CA ALA A 87 13.28 -10.05 9.13
C ALA A 87 14.49 -10.61 8.37
N GLU A 88 14.82 -10.06 7.20
CA GLU A 88 16.02 -10.46 6.44
C GLU A 88 17.31 -10.17 7.22
N ASP A 89 17.41 -9.01 7.86
CA ASP A 89 18.58 -8.64 8.68
C ASP A 89 18.74 -9.60 9.87
N ALA A 90 17.62 -10.00 10.50
CA ALA A 90 17.63 -10.96 11.61
C ALA A 90 18.03 -12.38 11.14
N MET A 91 17.54 -12.82 9.98
CA MET A 91 17.94 -14.11 9.38
C MET A 91 19.43 -14.11 9.01
N ASN A 92 19.95 -13.02 8.46
CA ASN A 92 21.37 -12.88 8.15
C ASN A 92 22.25 -12.93 9.41
N ALA A 93 21.83 -12.29 10.50
CA ALA A 93 22.53 -12.35 11.78
C ALA A 93 22.56 -13.78 12.33
N TYR A 94 21.41 -14.48 12.28
CA TYR A 94 21.32 -15.88 12.68
C TYR A 94 22.23 -16.80 11.86
N ASP A 95 22.26 -16.63 10.53
CA ASP A 95 23.12 -17.41 9.64
C ASP A 95 24.62 -17.18 9.90
N ASN A 96 24.98 -15.99 10.36
CA ASN A 96 26.35 -15.64 10.77
C ASN A 96 26.70 -16.10 12.20
N GLY A 97 25.72 -16.63 12.96
CA GLY A 97 25.89 -17.04 14.35
C GLY A 97 25.94 -15.88 15.35
N ASP A 98 25.45 -14.70 14.96
CA ASP A 98 25.30 -13.56 15.85
C ASP A 98 24.05 -13.73 16.75
N ASP A 99 24.12 -13.27 17.99
CA ASP A 99 22.97 -13.25 18.89
C ASP A 99 21.90 -12.28 18.37
N THR A 100 20.69 -12.77 18.12
CA THR A 100 19.54 -11.95 17.74
C THR A 100 18.65 -11.71 18.97
N GLU A 101 18.16 -10.48 19.14
CA GLU A 101 17.18 -10.15 20.19
C GLU A 101 15.80 -10.77 19.90
N PHE A 102 15.52 -11.01 18.62
CA PHE A 102 14.24 -11.50 18.11
C PHE A 102 14.41 -12.85 17.40
N ASP A 103 13.34 -13.65 17.38
CA ASP A 103 13.28 -14.92 16.65
C ASP A 103 13.14 -14.62 15.14
N PRO A 104 14.18 -14.88 14.33
CA PRO A 104 14.20 -14.47 12.93
C PRO A 104 13.18 -15.26 12.08
N PHE A 105 12.88 -16.51 12.43
CA PHE A 105 11.86 -17.31 11.73
C PHE A 105 10.45 -16.80 12.02
N LYS A 106 10.20 -16.36 13.26
CA LYS A 106 8.92 -15.72 13.61
C LYS A 106 8.75 -14.41 12.84
N MET A 107 9.81 -13.62 12.72
CA MET A 107 9.77 -12.36 11.96
C MET A 107 9.54 -12.60 10.46
N GLU A 108 10.14 -13.63 9.86
CA GLU A 108 9.90 -14.01 8.46
C GLU A 108 8.41 -14.35 8.23
N VAL A 109 7.82 -15.18 9.10
CA VAL A 109 6.38 -15.51 9.01
C VAL A 109 5.50 -14.28 9.15
N GLU A 110 5.80 -13.39 10.09
CA GLU A 110 5.06 -12.13 10.26
C GLU A 110 5.18 -11.21 9.02
N ALA A 111 6.35 -11.17 8.38
CA ALA A 111 6.56 -10.40 7.15
C ALA A 111 5.73 -10.96 5.98
N ASP A 112 5.67 -12.28 5.82
CA ASP A 112 4.84 -12.95 4.81
C ASP A 112 3.34 -12.70 5.03
N GLU A 113 2.87 -12.78 6.28
CA GLU A 113 1.48 -12.47 6.64
C GLU A 113 1.14 -11.01 6.31
N MET A 114 2.00 -10.06 6.73
CA MET A 114 1.83 -8.65 6.39
C MET A 114 1.82 -8.43 4.87
N LYS A 115 2.67 -9.12 4.11
CA LYS A 115 2.69 -9.00 2.65
C LYS A 115 1.37 -9.46 2.03
N GLY A 116 0.83 -10.58 2.50
CA GLY A 116 -0.47 -11.10 2.05
C GLY A 116 -1.62 -10.12 2.30
N GLU A 117 -1.64 -9.48 3.48
CA GLU A 117 -2.63 -8.44 3.80
C GLU A 117 -2.50 -7.21 2.88
N VAL A 118 -1.27 -6.76 2.64
CA VAL A 118 -0.99 -5.60 1.77
C VAL A 118 -1.38 -5.88 0.32
N ASP A 119 -1.07 -7.07 -0.20
CA ASP A 119 -1.41 -7.44 -1.57
C ASP A 119 -2.93 -7.52 -1.76
N THR A 120 -3.63 -8.09 -0.79
CA THR A 120 -5.10 -8.15 -0.78
C THR A 120 -5.71 -6.75 -0.76
N LEU A 121 -5.23 -5.87 0.13
CA LEU A 121 -5.65 -4.47 0.21
C LEU A 121 -5.46 -3.73 -1.11
N LEU A 122 -4.26 -3.82 -1.71
CA LEU A 122 -3.94 -3.15 -2.96
C LEU A 122 -4.79 -3.68 -4.12
N ALA A 123 -4.96 -5.00 -4.23
CA ALA A 123 -5.76 -5.62 -5.28
C ALA A 123 -7.24 -5.21 -5.20
N ASN A 124 -7.82 -5.19 -3.99
CA ASN A 124 -9.22 -4.79 -3.79
C ASN A 124 -9.42 -3.31 -4.07
N PHE A 125 -8.51 -2.44 -3.62
CA PHE A 125 -8.57 -1.02 -3.91
C PHE A 125 -8.40 -0.73 -5.41
N LYS A 126 -7.45 -1.40 -6.07
CA LYS A 126 -7.24 -1.33 -7.52
C LYS A 126 -8.51 -1.69 -8.30
N ARG A 127 -9.14 -2.82 -7.98
CA ARG A 127 -10.41 -3.25 -8.60
C ARG A 127 -11.52 -2.21 -8.42
N ALA A 128 -11.62 -1.60 -7.24
CA ALA A 128 -12.58 -0.53 -6.99
C ALA A 128 -12.31 0.71 -7.86
N LEU A 129 -11.05 1.08 -8.07
CA LEU A 129 -10.65 2.20 -8.94
C LEU A 129 -10.95 1.89 -10.42
N GLU A 130 -10.61 0.70 -10.90
CA GLU A 130 -10.91 0.26 -12.27
C GLU A 130 -12.40 0.35 -12.59
N ALA A 131 -13.26 -0.07 -11.63
CA ALA A 131 -14.70 0.06 -11.76
C ALA A 131 -15.17 1.52 -11.86
N LYS A 132 -14.48 2.48 -11.22
CA LYS A 132 -14.78 3.91 -11.36
C LYS A 132 -14.29 4.50 -12.68
N VAL A 133 -13.20 3.98 -13.24
CA VAL A 133 -12.68 4.40 -14.55
C VAL A 133 -13.58 3.94 -15.69
N ALA A 134 -14.18 2.74 -15.57
CA ALA A 134 -15.05 2.16 -16.58
C ALA A 134 -16.49 2.75 -16.65
N ALA A 135 -16.91 3.54 -15.65
CA ALA A 135 -18.28 4.07 -15.50
C ALA A 135 -18.49 5.48 -16.10
#